data_AF-A0A060BXE3-F1
#
_entry.id   AF-A0A060BXE3-F1
#
_cell.length_a   1.000
_cell.length_b   1.000
_cell.length_c   1.000
_cell.angle_alpha   90.00
_cell.angle_beta   90.00
_cell.angle_gamma   90.00
#
_symmetry.space_group_name_H-M   'P 1'
#
loop_
_entity.id
_entity.type
_entity.pdbx_description
1 polymer ?
#
loop_
_entity_poly.entity_id
_entity_poly.type
_entity_poly.pdbx_seq_one_letter_code
_entity_poly.pdbx_strand_id
1 'polypeptide(L)'
;LTSRLRSDDTIWVQDYHLIPLAAELRNQGVTNRIGFFLHIPFPPPDVFFAMPWHRELLESLAAYDLVGFQTDYDADNFVSCMEREGIGEKTAPGIFQAGRRTFRFGAFPIGIETEDYAEIASSSASNRSSGACIRA
;
A
#
# COMPACT_ATOMS: atom_id res chain seq x y z
N LEU A 1 7.66 13.73 13.78
CA LEU A 1 7.35 12.28 13.83
C LEU A 1 8.43 11.53 14.63
N THR A 2 9.70 11.76 14.30
CA THR A 2 10.87 11.18 14.98
C THR A 2 10.87 11.31 16.51
N SER A 3 10.42 12.44 17.07
CA SER A 3 10.36 12.63 18.54
C SER A 3 9.38 11.73 19.29
N ARG A 4 8.51 11.00 18.60
CA ARG A 4 7.54 10.06 19.19
C ARG A 4 7.83 8.59 18.87
N LEU A 5 8.79 8.32 17.97
CA LEU A 5 9.13 6.96 17.55
C LEU A 5 10.05 6.31 18.58
N ARG A 6 9.73 5.07 18.93
CA ARG A 6 10.59 4.16 19.68
C ARG A 6 11.32 3.24 18.71
N SER A 7 12.47 2.71 19.11
CA SER A 7 13.32 1.90 18.22
C SER A 7 12.69 0.57 17.78
N ASP A 8 11.71 0.07 18.52
CA ASP A 8 11.00 -1.18 18.27
C ASP A 8 9.66 -1.00 17.54
N ASP A 9 9.22 0.25 17.31
CA ASP A 9 7.97 0.54 16.61
C ASP A 9 8.00 -0.04 15.18
N THR A 10 6.83 -0.48 14.73
CA THR A 10 6.59 -0.83 13.33
C THR A 10 5.68 0.23 12.73
N ILE A 11 6.15 0.84 11.65
CA ILE A 11 5.46 1.93 10.97
C ILE A 11 4.69 1.34 9.78
N TRP A 12 3.41 1.65 9.66
CA TRP A 12 2.59 1.24 8.53
C TRP A 12 1.99 2.47 7.86
N VAL A 13 2.47 2.75 6.65
CA VAL A 13 2.07 3.89 5.83
C VAL A 13 0.99 3.47 4.85
N GLN A 14 -0.02 4.32 4.68
CA GLN A 14 -1.19 4.03 3.88
C GLN A 14 -1.32 5.04 2.75
N ASP A 15 -1.54 4.51 1.55
CA ASP A 15 -2.00 5.20 0.36
C ASP A 15 -1.02 6.18 -0.31
N TYR A 16 -1.32 6.55 -1.56
CA TYR A 16 -0.37 7.19 -2.48
C TYR A 16 0.19 8.54 -2.02
N HIS A 17 -0.57 9.29 -1.22
CA HIS A 17 -0.18 10.62 -0.73
C HIS A 17 1.14 10.60 0.07
N LEU A 18 1.48 9.46 0.66
CA LEU A 18 2.61 9.30 1.57
C LEU A 18 3.74 8.42 1.01
N ILE A 19 3.75 8.15 -0.31
CA ILE A 19 4.82 7.36 -0.94
C ILE A 19 6.23 7.83 -0.53
N PRO A 20 6.57 9.13 -0.54
CA PRO A 20 7.92 9.59 -0.18
C PRO A 20 8.31 9.44 1.31
N LEU A 21 7.37 9.09 2.19
CA LEU A 21 7.57 9.16 3.64
C LEU A 21 8.70 8.26 4.14
N ALA A 22 8.81 7.01 3.67
CA ALA A 22 9.89 6.13 4.12
C ALA A 22 11.27 6.67 3.76
N ALA A 23 11.46 7.18 2.53
CA ALA A 23 12.73 7.74 2.10
C ALA A 23 13.15 8.90 3.03
N GLU A 24 12.21 9.78 3.36
CA GLU A 24 12.46 10.90 4.27
C GLU A 24 12.77 10.42 5.70
N LEU A 25 12.05 9.41 6.21
CA LEU A 25 12.35 8.81 7.52
C LEU A 25 13.75 8.17 7.53
N ARG A 26 14.16 7.48 6.45
CA ARG A 26 15.52 6.93 6.32
C ARG A 26 16.59 8.02 6.32
N ASN A 27 16.35 9.13 5.63
CA ASN A 27 17.27 10.29 5.63
C ASN A 27 17.43 10.89 7.03
N GLN A 28 16.40 10.82 7.86
CA GLN A 28 16.44 11.23 9.27
C GLN A 28 17.02 10.17 10.22
N GLY A 29 17.54 9.06 9.71
CA GLY A 29 18.18 8.00 10.49
C GLY A 29 17.20 7.02 11.15
N VAL A 30 15.93 7.02 10.77
CA VAL A 30 14.94 6.05 11.28
C VAL A 30 15.25 4.67 10.70
N THR A 31 15.49 3.69 11.58
CA THR A 31 15.83 2.30 11.20
C THR A 31 14.70 1.31 11.48
N ASN A 32 13.56 1.78 12.02
CA ASN A 32 12.36 0.98 12.27
C ASN A 32 11.90 0.20 11.03
N ARG A 33 11.13 -0.88 11.25
CA ARG A 33 10.43 -1.55 10.15
C ARG A 33 9.33 -0.62 9.61
N ILE A 34 9.31 -0.39 8.30
CA ILE A 34 8.33 0.47 7.63
C ILE A 34 7.67 -0.32 6.50
N GLY A 35 6.36 -0.53 6.61
CA GLY A 35 5.52 -1.06 5.54
C GLY A 35 4.72 0.03 4.85
N PHE A 36 4.41 -0.18 3.57
CA PHE A 36 3.49 0.63 2.77
C PHE A 36 2.37 -0.25 2.23
N PHE A 37 1.16 0.29 2.13
CA PHE A 37 0.06 -0.37 1.44
C PHE A 37 -0.67 0.61 0.52
N LEU A 38 -0.86 0.23 -0.75
CA LEU A 38 -1.60 1.01 -1.74
C LEU A 38 -3.03 0.50 -1.88
N HIS A 39 -3.99 1.40 -1.67
CA HIS A 39 -5.42 1.08 -1.73
C HIS A 39 -5.98 1.11 -3.14
N ILE A 40 -5.40 1.97 -3.99
CA ILE A 40 -5.77 2.11 -5.40
C ILE A 40 -4.98 1.13 -6.29
N PRO A 41 -5.47 0.81 -7.49
CA PRO A 41 -4.72 -0.01 -8.43
C PRO A 41 -3.35 0.60 -8.76
N PHE A 42 -2.33 -0.24 -8.92
CA PHE A 42 -1.03 0.19 -9.42
C PHE A 42 -1.02 0.12 -10.95
N PRO A 43 -0.75 1.23 -11.65
CA PRO A 43 -0.89 1.27 -13.11
C PRO A 43 0.18 0.42 -13.80
N PRO A 44 -0.10 -0.11 -15.01
CA PRO A 44 0.89 -0.82 -15.80
C PRO A 44 2.03 0.13 -16.24
N PRO A 45 3.23 -0.40 -16.59
CA PRO A 45 4.41 0.42 -16.88
C PRO A 45 4.22 1.51 -17.93
N ASP A 46 3.49 1.22 -19.01
CA ASP A 46 3.26 2.19 -20.09
C ASP A 46 2.47 3.41 -19.62
N VAL A 47 1.61 3.24 -18.60
CA VAL A 47 0.84 4.33 -17.99
C VAL A 47 1.67 5.00 -16.88
N PHE A 48 2.35 4.21 -16.05
CA PHE A 48 3.14 4.71 -14.93
C PHE A 48 4.26 5.67 -15.41
N PHE A 49 4.96 5.32 -16.48
CA PHE A 49 6.06 6.14 -17.03
C PHE A 49 5.63 7.40 -17.76
N ALA A 50 4.32 7.60 -17.99
CA ALA A 50 3.82 8.90 -18.44
C ALA A 50 3.96 9.99 -17.36
N MET A 51 4.13 9.62 -16.08
CA MET A 51 4.34 10.57 -14.99
C MET A 51 5.77 11.13 -15.02
N PRO A 52 5.97 12.46 -14.93
CA PRO A 52 7.30 13.07 -14.97
C PRO A 52 8.26 12.59 -13.86
N TRP A 53 7.73 12.27 -12.67
CA TRP A 53 8.51 11.87 -11.48
C TRP A 53 8.38 10.38 -11.15
N HIS A 54 8.18 9.54 -12.16
CA HIS A 54 7.99 8.09 -11.98
C HIS A 54 9.18 7.45 -11.25
N ARG A 55 10.40 7.86 -11.59
CA ARG A 55 11.63 7.31 -11.02
C ARG A 55 11.73 7.59 -9.52
N GLU A 56 11.52 8.85 -9.12
CA GLU A 56 11.59 9.27 -7.72
C GLU A 56 10.53 8.57 -6.86
N LEU A 57 9.35 8.31 -7.43
CA LEU A 57 8.30 7.54 -6.75
C LEU A 57 8.70 6.07 -6.54
N LEU A 58 9.27 5.43 -7.56
CA LEU A 58 9.73 4.05 -7.46
C LEU A 58 10.91 3.91 -6.48
N GLU A 59 11.87 4.82 -6.53
CA GLU A 59 12.99 4.87 -5.58
C GLU A 59 12.49 5.13 -4.14
N SER A 60 11.45 5.96 -3.98
CA SER A 60 10.80 6.17 -2.68
C SER A 60 10.12 4.89 -2.15
N LEU A 61 9.46 4.13 -3.02
CA LEU A 61 8.85 2.85 -2.66
C LEU A 61 9.90 1.80 -2.26
N ALA A 62 11.11 1.85 -2.82
CA ALA A 62 12.23 0.99 -2.44
C ALA A 62 12.80 1.27 -1.03
N ALA A 63 12.42 2.41 -0.41
CA ALA A 63 12.84 2.75 0.95
C ALA A 63 12.05 2.00 2.04
N TYR A 64 10.88 1.43 1.70
CA TYR A 64 10.10 0.58 2.59
C TYR A 64 10.73 -0.81 2.74
N ASP A 65 10.36 -1.53 3.80
CA ASP A 65 10.75 -2.93 4.00
C ASP A 65 9.69 -3.90 3.47
N LEU A 66 8.44 -3.42 3.32
CA LEU A 66 7.33 -4.12 2.69
C LEU A 66 6.48 -3.14 1.87
N VAL A 67 6.13 -3.50 0.64
CA VAL A 67 5.19 -2.78 -0.23
C VAL A 67 4.02 -3.70 -0.57
N GLY A 68 2.83 -3.38 -0.08
CA GLY A 68 1.61 -4.15 -0.26
C GLY A 68 0.62 -3.53 -1.24
N PHE A 69 -0.11 -4.38 -1.94
CA PHE A 69 -1.12 -4.01 -2.94
C PHE A 69 -2.42 -4.80 -2.74
N GLN A 70 -3.50 -4.41 -3.41
CA GLN A 70 -4.77 -5.13 -3.34
C GLN A 70 -4.72 -6.47 -4.11
N THR A 71 -4.08 -6.49 -5.27
CA THR A 71 -4.08 -7.66 -6.17
C THR A 71 -2.68 -8.07 -6.61
N ASP A 72 -2.54 -9.32 -7.04
CA ASP A 72 -1.29 -9.81 -7.64
C ASP A 72 -0.94 -9.03 -8.92
N TYR A 73 -1.95 -8.58 -9.67
CA TYR A 73 -1.76 -7.77 -10.86
C TYR A 73 -1.09 -6.42 -10.56
N ASP A 74 -1.51 -5.76 -9.48
CA ASP A 74 -0.89 -4.51 -9.02
C ASP A 74 0.56 -4.73 -8.59
N ALA A 75 0.82 -5.83 -7.88
CA ALA A 75 2.16 -6.21 -7.44
C ALA A 75 3.08 -6.51 -8.63
N ASP A 76 2.58 -7.22 -9.65
CA ASP A 76 3.32 -7.53 -10.87
C ASP A 76 3.59 -6.29 -11.72
N ASN A 77 2.63 -5.36 -11.81
CA ASN A 77 2.83 -4.06 -12.47
C ASN A 77 3.93 -3.26 -11.79
N PHE A 78 3.92 -3.19 -10.46
CA PHE A 78 4.95 -2.51 -9.69
C PHE A 78 6.35 -3.09 -9.95
N VAL A 79 6.50 -4.42 -9.88
CA VAL A 79 7.78 -5.08 -10.18
C VAL A 79 8.22 -4.78 -11.61
N SER A 80 7.30 -4.86 -12.58
CA SER A 80 7.58 -4.55 -13.98
C SER A 80 8.07 -3.12 -14.17
N CYS A 81 7.51 -2.15 -13.42
CA CYS A 81 7.99 -0.76 -13.43
C CYS A 81 9.40 -0.65 -12.84
N MET A 82 9.65 -1.30 -11.70
CA MET A 82 10.96 -1.28 -11.04
C MET A 82 12.08 -1.87 -11.91
N GLU A 83 11.80 -3.00 -12.57
CA GLU A 83 12.75 -3.68 -13.47
C GLU A 83 12.98 -2.88 -14.75
N ARG A 84 11.92 -2.35 -15.37
CA ARG A 84 12.02 -1.57 -16.61
C ARG A 84 12.72 -0.22 -16.41
N GLU A 85 12.59 0.40 -15.24
CA GLU A 85 13.34 1.61 -14.85
C GLU A 85 14.80 1.30 -14.47
N GLY A 86 15.16 0.02 -14.33
CA GLY A 86 16.51 -0.41 -13.97
C GLY A 86 16.87 -0.15 -12.51
N ILE A 87 15.88 -0.09 -11.62
CA ILE A 87 16.09 0.14 -10.18
C ILE A 87 16.59 -1.12 -9.48
N GLY A 88 16.25 -2.30 -10.01
CA GLY A 88 16.64 -3.57 -9.42
C GLY A 88 15.98 -4.77 -10.09
N GLU A 89 15.98 -5.89 -9.39
CA GLU A 89 15.45 -7.16 -9.88
C GLU A 89 14.74 -7.97 -8.79
N LYS A 90 13.79 -8.79 -9.20
CA LYS A 90 13.16 -9.80 -8.32
C LYS A 90 14.14 -10.95 -8.08
N THR A 91 14.52 -11.19 -6.82
CA THR A 91 15.48 -12.24 -6.46
C THR A 91 14.82 -13.52 -5.95
N ALA A 92 13.59 -13.43 -5.45
CA ALA A 92 12.78 -14.55 -5.00
C ALA A 92 11.29 -14.19 -5.01
N PRO A 93 10.36 -15.15 -4.84
CA PRO A 93 8.94 -14.85 -4.68
C PRO A 93 8.69 -13.83 -3.56
N GLY A 94 8.09 -12.68 -3.91
CA GLY A 94 7.80 -11.59 -2.97
C GLY A 94 9.02 -10.85 -2.42
N ILE A 95 10.21 -10.99 -3.02
CA ILE A 95 11.44 -10.30 -2.61
C ILE A 95 12.04 -9.56 -3.80
N PHE A 96 12.37 -8.29 -3.61
CA PHE A 96 12.98 -7.42 -4.61
C PHE A 96 14.27 -6.80 -4.08
N GLN A 97 15.31 -6.76 -4.91
CA GLN A 97 16.60 -6.15 -4.60
C GLN A 97 16.75 -4.84 -5.37
N ALA A 98 16.80 -3.70 -4.66
CA ALA A 98 17.04 -2.37 -5.23
C ALA A 98 18.36 -1.80 -4.69
N GLY A 99 19.41 -1.86 -5.50
CA GLY A 99 20.76 -1.49 -5.10
C GLY A 99 21.24 -2.28 -3.87
N ARG A 100 21.43 -1.60 -2.73
CA ARG A 100 21.85 -2.23 -1.46
C ARG A 100 20.68 -2.64 -0.56
N ARG A 101 19.45 -2.23 -0.88
CA ARG A 101 18.27 -2.56 -0.07
C ARG A 101 17.54 -3.74 -0.67
N THR A 102 17.05 -4.60 0.21
CA THR A 102 16.12 -5.68 -0.13
C THR A 102 14.81 -5.37 0.56
N PHE A 103 13.70 -5.50 -0.14
CA PHE A 103 12.37 -5.31 0.44
C PHE A 103 11.41 -6.39 -0.04
N ARG A 104 10.32 -6.56 0.70
CA ARG A 104 9.26 -7.52 0.36
C ARG A 104 8.13 -6.83 -0.39
N PHE A 105 7.44 -7.56 -1.25
CA PHE A 105 6.22 -7.08 -1.88
C PHE A 105 5.17 -8.19 -2.00
N GLY A 106 3.90 -7.81 -2.15
CA GLY A 106 2.82 -8.78 -2.39
C GLY A 106 1.42 -8.19 -2.36
N ALA A 107 0.44 -9.05 -2.64
CA ALA A 107 -0.98 -8.73 -2.58
C ALA A 107 -1.57 -9.09 -1.22
N PHE A 108 -2.33 -8.16 -0.63
CA PHE A 108 -3.04 -8.30 0.64
C PHE A 108 -4.42 -7.64 0.48
N PRO A 109 -5.38 -8.32 -0.17
CA PRO A 109 -6.70 -7.75 -0.44
C PRO A 109 -7.39 -7.38 0.87
N ILE A 110 -7.82 -6.12 0.98
CA ILE A 110 -8.55 -5.64 2.17
C ILE A 110 -9.96 -6.20 2.15
N GLY A 111 -10.38 -6.77 3.28
CA GLY A 111 -11.74 -7.23 3.53
C GLY A 111 -12.51 -6.32 4.50
N ILE A 112 -13.76 -6.69 4.75
CA ILE A 112 -14.59 -6.12 5.82
C ILE A 112 -14.99 -7.22 6.80
N GLU A 113 -15.34 -6.84 8.03
CA GLU A 113 -15.91 -7.74 9.03
C GLU A 113 -17.33 -8.15 8.62
N THR A 114 -17.46 -9.18 7.79
CA THR A 114 -18.73 -9.51 7.11
C THR A 114 -19.86 -9.87 8.07
N GLU A 115 -19.54 -10.42 9.24
CA GLU A 115 -20.52 -10.88 10.24
C GLU A 115 -21.22 -9.70 10.91
N ASP A 116 -20.47 -8.72 11.42
CA ASP A 116 -21.02 -7.51 12.03
C ASP A 116 -21.92 -6.73 11.05
N TYR A 117 -21.51 -6.63 9.78
CA TYR A 117 -22.31 -5.97 8.75
C TYR A 117 -23.60 -6.75 8.43
N ALA A 118 -23.57 -8.08 8.47
CA ALA A 118 -24.77 -8.90 8.28
C ALA A 118 -25.76 -8.75 9.45
N GLU A 119 -25.26 -8.65 10.69
CA GLU A 119 -26.08 -8.39 11.88
C GLU A 119 -26.74 -7.00 11.84
N ILE A 120 -25.98 -5.96 11.45
CA ILE A 120 -26.51 -4.60 11.27
C ILE A 120 -27.58 -4.57 10.17
N ALA A 121 -27.34 -5.26 9.05
CA ALA A 121 -28.29 -5.30 7.93
C ALA A 121 -29.60 -6.01 8.31
N SER A 122 -29.51 -7.14 9.02
CA SER A 122 -30.67 -7.93 9.45
C SER A 122 -31.53 -7.18 10.49
N SER A 123 -30.90 -6.61 11.51
CA SER A 123 -31.60 -5.81 12.54
C SER A 123 -32.31 -4.58 11.98
N SER A 124 -31.72 -3.94 10.96
CA SER A 124 -32.33 -2.80 10.25
C SER A 124 -33.56 -3.21 9.42
N ALA A 125 -33.56 -4.41 8.85
CA ALA A 125 -34.72 -4.93 8.13
C ALA A 125 -35.90 -5.25 9.07
N SER A 126 -35.59 -5.74 10.28
CA SER A 126 -36.58 -6.00 11.34
C SER A 126 -37.22 -4.73 11.90
N ASN A 127 -36.55 -3.57 11.80
CA ASN A 127 -37.00 -2.31 12.37
C ASN A 127 -37.88 -1.45 11.43
N ARG A 128 -38.31 -1.99 10.27
CA ARG A 128 -39.15 -1.27 9.27
C ARG A 128 -40.62 -1.10 9.65
N SER A 129 -41.01 -1.31 10.91
CA SER A 129 -42.41 -1.15 11.36
C SER A 129 -42.74 0.23 11.95
N SER A 130 -41.83 1.21 11.96
CA SER A 130 -42.07 2.53 12.58
C SER A 130 -41.66 3.77 11.74
N GLY A 131 -41.45 3.64 10.43
CA GLY A 131 -41.06 4.77 9.57
C GLY A 131 -42.05 4.96 8.42
N ALA A 132 -42.88 6.01 8.49
CA ALA A 132 -43.79 6.41 7.43
C ALA A 132 -43.04 6.55 6.09
N CYS A 133 -43.41 5.72 5.13
CA CYS A 133 -42.93 5.77 3.77
C CYS A 133 -43.38 7.09 3.12
N ILE A 134 -42.44 7.98 2.81
CA ILE A 134 -42.69 9.17 1.98
C ILE A 134 -42.98 8.65 0.57
N ARG A 135 -44.26 8.68 0.18
CA ARG A 135 -44.68 8.49 -1.22
C ARG A 135 -44.55 9.82 -1.94
N ALA A 136 -43.78 9.83 -3.03
CA ALA A 136 -43.84 10.87 -4.05
C ALA A 136 -45.10 10.70 -4.91
#